data_AF-A0AAX2JEJ3-F1
#
_entry.id   AF-A0AAX2JEJ3-F1
#
_cell.length_a   1.000
_cell.length_b   1.000
_cell.length_c   1.000
_cell.angle_alpha   90.00
_cell.angle_beta   90.00
_cell.angle_gamma   90.00
#
_symmetry.space_group_name_H-M   'P 1'
#
loop_
_entity.id
_entity.type
_entity.pdbx_description
1 polymer ?
#
loop_
_entity_poly.entity_id
_entity_poly.type
_entity_poly.pdbx_seq_one_letter_code
_entity_poly.pdbx_strand_id
1 'polypeptide(L)'
;MELTLEQRKVKKLYIEGKTAKQIAKETGINISNIYRWIKDPKMEFKKSKELAEFTTDDMVEMIDESHKKLLIEVLSDPNKLLDSKTADSLCKVINILEKMSAKSTREKAGLLEGDTDKSWGVLLIDDIEHKYLVEEGEKETIKSDNS
;
A
#
# COMPACT_ATOMS: atom_id res chain seq x y z
N MET A 1 -18.89 -4.02 22.69
CA MET A 1 -20.34 -4.16 22.43
C MET A 1 -20.50 -4.64 21.01
N GLU A 2 -21.21 -5.74 20.77
CA GLU A 2 -21.47 -6.18 19.39
C GLU A 2 -22.60 -5.37 18.77
N LEU A 3 -22.35 -4.81 17.58
CA LEU A 3 -23.36 -4.12 16.78
C LEU A 3 -24.28 -5.14 16.11
N THR A 4 -25.57 -4.81 16.05
CA THR A 4 -26.55 -5.59 15.27
C THR A 4 -26.27 -5.52 13.77
N LEU A 5 -26.82 -6.44 12.98
CA LEU A 5 -26.69 -6.44 11.51
C LEU A 5 -27.11 -5.10 10.89
N GLU A 6 -28.20 -4.51 11.37
CA GLU A 6 -28.68 -3.20 10.94
C GLU A 6 -27.67 -2.10 11.25
N GLN A 7 -27.16 -2.05 12.48
CA GLN A 7 -26.20 -1.04 12.91
C GLN A 7 -24.88 -1.15 12.14
N ARG A 8 -24.41 -2.38 11.84
CA ARG A 8 -23.23 -2.61 11.00
C ARG A 8 -23.44 -2.07 9.59
N LYS A 9 -24.62 -2.30 8.99
CA LYS A 9 -24.97 -1.77 7.67
C LYS A 9 -25.02 -0.25 7.65
N VAL A 10 -25.65 0.38 8.64
CA VAL A 10 -25.66 1.85 8.79
C VAL A 10 -24.25 2.40 8.98
N LYS A 11 -23.41 1.73 9.79
CA LYS A 11 -22.02 2.14 10.05
C LYS A 11 -21.19 2.11 8.78
N LYS A 12 -21.33 1.07 7.96
CA LYS A 12 -20.66 0.97 6.66
C LYS A 12 -21.05 2.13 5.73
N LEU A 13 -22.35 2.37 5.56
CA LEU A 13 -22.86 3.45 4.70
C LEU A 13 -22.44 4.85 5.20
N TYR A 14 -22.33 5.02 6.51
CA TYR A 14 -21.84 6.27 7.11
C TYR A 14 -20.35 6.50 6.83
N ILE A 15 -19.53 5.44 6.90
CA ILE A 15 -18.11 5.47 6.56
C ILE A 15 -17.90 5.80 5.08
N GLU A 16 -18.75 5.29 4.20
CA GLU A 16 -18.77 5.63 2.76
C GLU A 16 -19.21 7.08 2.49
N GLY A 17 -19.45 7.90 3.51
CA GLY A 17 -19.77 9.31 3.38
C GLY A 17 -21.25 9.64 3.18
N LYS A 18 -22.16 8.66 3.22
CA LYS A 18 -23.60 8.91 3.04
C LYS A 18 -24.19 9.66 4.24
N THR A 19 -25.13 10.57 3.96
CA THR A 19 -25.86 11.32 4.99
C THR A 19 -26.91 10.46 5.66
N ALA A 20 -27.30 10.79 6.90
CA ALA A 20 -28.35 10.07 7.64
C ALA A 20 -29.68 9.95 6.85
N LYS A 21 -30.03 10.96 6.04
CA LYS A 21 -31.21 10.93 5.16
C LYS A 21 -31.08 9.88 4.06
N GLN A 22 -29.91 9.79 3.41
CA GLN A 22 -29.63 8.79 2.38
C GLN A 22 -29.61 7.38 2.97
N ILE A 23 -28.97 7.22 4.14
CA ILE A 23 -28.91 5.93 4.84
C ILE A 23 -30.33 5.47 5.23
N ALA A 24 -31.18 6.38 5.73
CA ALA A 24 -32.58 6.06 6.05
C ALA A 24 -33.34 5.57 4.81
N LYS A 25 -33.16 6.24 3.67
CA LYS A 25 -33.80 5.86 2.39
C LYS A 25 -33.35 4.48 1.91
N GLU A 26 -32.07 4.14 2.09
CA GLU A 26 -31.48 2.89 1.59
C GLU A 26 -31.70 1.69 2.52
N THR A 27 -31.78 1.94 3.83
CA THR A 27 -31.92 0.88 4.84
C THR A 27 -33.36 0.70 5.32
N GLY A 28 -34.24 1.66 5.05
CA GLY A 28 -35.60 1.71 5.61
C GLY A 28 -35.63 2.04 7.12
N ILE A 29 -34.47 2.30 7.74
CA ILE A 29 -34.36 2.58 9.18
C ILE A 29 -34.79 4.02 9.44
N ASN A 30 -35.52 4.23 10.54
CA ASN A 30 -35.92 5.56 10.96
C ASN A 30 -34.70 6.48 11.15
N ILE A 31 -34.74 7.66 10.54
CA ILE A 31 -33.66 8.63 10.58
C ILE A 31 -33.25 9.03 12.01
N SER A 32 -34.20 9.08 12.96
CA SER A 32 -33.94 9.38 14.37
C SER A 32 -33.08 8.31 15.03
N ASN A 33 -33.28 7.03 14.69
CA ASN A 33 -32.45 5.94 15.18
C ASN A 33 -31.02 6.05 14.65
N ILE A 34 -30.87 6.38 13.37
CA ILE A 34 -29.56 6.59 12.74
C ILE A 34 -28.81 7.73 13.42
N TYR A 35 -29.47 8.87 13.66
CA TYR A 35 -28.86 9.99 14.39
C TYR A 35 -28.47 9.60 15.82
N ARG A 36 -29.30 8.81 16.50
CA ARG A 36 -28.99 8.33 17.86
C ARG A 36 -27.74 7.45 17.86
N TRP A 37 -27.60 6.54 16.90
CA TRP A 37 -26.43 5.67 16.77
C TRP A 37 -25.16 6.42 16.40
N ILE A 38 -25.23 7.38 15.48
CA ILE A 38 -24.07 8.21 15.10
C ILE A 38 -23.58 9.06 16.28
N LYS A 39 -24.49 9.54 17.13
CA LYS A 39 -24.15 10.32 18.33
C LYS A 39 -23.67 9.47 19.51
N ASP A 40 -23.96 8.16 19.51
CA ASP A 40 -23.57 7.28 20.61
C ASP A 40 -22.05 6.99 20.55
N PRO A 41 -21.26 7.47 21.53
CA PRO A 41 -19.82 7.25 21.54
C PRO A 41 -19.46 5.76 21.67
N LYS A 42 -20.34 4.92 22.25
CA LYS A 42 -20.09 3.48 22.40
C LYS A 42 -20.12 2.73 21.08
N MET A 43 -20.76 3.29 20.05
CA MET A 43 -20.84 2.67 18.73
C MET A 43 -19.70 3.08 17.78
N GLU A 44 -18.93 4.10 18.16
CA GLU A 44 -17.69 4.54 17.49
C GLU A 44 -17.84 4.83 15.99
N PHE A 45 -19.00 5.32 15.55
CA PHE A 45 -19.25 5.63 14.13
C PHE A 45 -18.27 6.69 13.61
N LYS A 46 -18.02 7.76 14.38
CA LYS A 46 -17.08 8.82 14.02
C LYS A 46 -15.64 8.32 13.95
N LYS A 47 -15.16 7.61 14.98
CA LYS A 47 -13.81 7.03 14.98
C LYS A 47 -13.58 6.08 13.82
N SER A 48 -14.58 5.24 13.49
CA SER A 48 -14.44 4.34 12.34
C SER A 48 -14.47 5.07 11.00
N LYS A 49 -15.13 6.22 10.92
CA LYS A 49 -15.07 7.09 9.75
C LYS A 49 -13.70 7.76 9.64
N GLU A 50 -13.20 8.34 10.72
CA GLU A 50 -11.84 8.92 10.79
C GLU A 50 -10.78 7.87 10.42
N LEU A 51 -10.89 6.64 10.92
CA LEU A 51 -9.96 5.56 10.58
C LEU A 51 -10.06 5.11 9.12
N ALA A 52 -11.24 5.20 8.50
CA ALA A 52 -11.42 4.86 7.10
C ALA A 52 -10.99 5.99 6.15
N GLU A 53 -11.06 7.23 6.62
CA GLU A 53 -10.52 8.42 5.94
C GLU A 53 -9.00 8.51 6.11
N PHE A 54 -8.42 7.81 7.08
CA PHE A 54 -6.98 7.73 7.32
C PHE A 54 -6.27 7.04 6.15
N THR A 55 -5.53 7.82 5.38
CA THR A 55 -4.86 7.35 4.16
C THR A 55 -3.48 6.79 4.46
N THR A 56 -2.90 6.07 3.49
CA THR A 56 -1.51 5.63 3.56
C THR A 56 -0.53 6.80 3.57
N ASP A 57 -0.88 7.93 2.95
CA ASP A 57 -0.06 9.13 2.98
C ASP A 57 -0.04 9.76 4.37
N ASP A 58 -1.18 9.83 5.06
CA ASP A 58 -1.27 10.27 6.47
C ASP A 58 -0.43 9.38 7.40
N MET A 59 -0.39 8.07 7.13
CA MET A 59 0.49 7.14 7.86
C MET A 59 1.97 7.44 7.60
N VAL A 60 2.36 7.70 6.35
CA VAL A 60 3.73 8.01 5.97
C VAL A 60 4.19 9.32 6.60
N GLU A 61 3.33 10.35 6.62
CA GLU A 61 3.62 11.64 7.26
C GLU A 61 3.80 11.48 8.78
N MET A 62 2.93 10.75 9.46
CA MET A 62 3.07 10.47 10.90
C MET A 62 4.34 9.68 11.24
N ILE A 63 4.69 8.71 10.38
CA ILE A 63 5.93 7.94 10.50
C ILE A 63 7.13 8.88 10.34
N ASP A 64 7.11 9.78 9.35
CA ASP A 64 8.17 10.77 9.12
C ASP A 64 8.32 11.75 10.31
N GLU A 65 7.23 12.27 10.86
CA GLU A 65 7.25 13.11 12.06
C GLU A 65 7.81 12.38 13.29
N SER A 66 7.40 11.13 13.51
CA SER A 66 7.87 10.31 14.62
C SER A 66 9.38 10.01 14.50
N HIS A 67 9.85 9.74 13.28
CA HIS A 67 11.26 9.53 12.99
C HIS A 67 12.08 10.83 13.17
N LYS A 68 11.56 11.98 12.71
CA LYS A 68 12.19 13.29 12.94
C LYS A 68 12.33 13.59 14.43
N LYS A 69 11.30 13.31 15.23
CA LYS A 69 11.34 13.49 16.68
C LYS A 69 12.41 12.61 17.34
N LEU A 70 12.49 11.33 16.95
CA LEU A 70 13.53 10.42 17.43
C LEU A 70 14.95 10.95 17.10
N LEU A 71 15.15 11.44 15.88
CA LEU A 71 16.42 12.04 15.45
C LEU A 71 16.77 13.29 16.27
N ILE A 72 15.81 14.18 16.50
CA ILE A 72 16.00 15.38 17.34
C ILE A 72 16.35 15.00 18.78
N GLU A 73 15.69 13.97 19.34
CA GLU A 73 15.98 13.49 20.68
C GLU A 73 17.39 12.91 20.81
N VAL A 74 17.85 12.17 19.81
CA VAL A 74 19.22 11.64 19.74
C VAL A 74 20.26 12.75 19.53
N LEU A 75 19.94 13.77 18.71
CA LEU A 75 20.80 14.94 18.52
C LEU A 75 20.93 15.76 19.81
N SER A 76 19.85 15.85 20.58
CA SER A 76 19.81 16.61 21.84
C SER A 76 20.51 15.90 22.99
N ASP A 77 20.49 14.56 23.00
CA ASP A 77 21.23 13.74 23.96
C ASP A 77 21.76 12.46 23.29
N PRO A 78 23.01 12.48 22.79
CA PRO A 78 23.63 11.32 22.15
C PRO A 78 23.72 10.08 23.04
N ASN A 79 23.68 10.25 24.37
CA ASN A 79 23.74 9.11 25.30
C ASN A 79 22.49 8.24 25.24
N LYS A 80 21.38 8.72 24.67
CA LYS A 80 20.19 7.90 24.40
C LYS A 80 20.47 6.73 23.46
N LEU A 81 21.51 6.80 22.62
CA LEU A 81 21.94 5.69 21.77
C LEU A 81 22.62 4.55 22.54
N LEU A 82 23.02 4.78 23.80
CA LEU A 82 23.53 3.71 24.67
C LEU A 82 22.41 2.75 25.08
N ASP A 83 21.15 3.20 25.04
CA ASP A 83 20.00 2.32 25.19
C ASP A 83 19.79 1.48 23.93
N SER A 84 20.01 0.17 24.07
CA SER A 84 19.91 -0.80 22.97
C SER A 84 18.56 -0.77 22.23
N LYS A 85 17.47 -0.44 22.93
CA LYS A 85 16.12 -0.37 22.34
C LYS A 85 15.97 0.86 21.46
N THR A 86 16.49 1.99 21.89
CA THR A 86 16.53 3.25 21.12
C THR A 86 17.40 3.08 19.88
N ALA A 87 18.57 2.46 20.00
CA ALA A 87 19.46 2.17 18.87
C ALA A 87 18.83 1.21 17.85
N ASP A 88 18.22 0.10 18.29
CA ASP A 88 17.54 -0.86 17.41
C ASP A 88 16.35 -0.22 16.67
N SER A 89 15.59 0.63 17.37
CA SER A 89 14.49 1.38 16.76
C SER A 89 15.01 2.30 15.66
N LEU A 90 16.10 3.03 15.89
CA LEU A 90 16.73 3.89 14.88
C LEU A 90 17.24 3.10 13.66
N CYS A 91 17.87 1.94 13.88
CA CYS A 91 18.29 1.05 12.79
C CYS A 91 17.11 0.59 11.91
N LYS A 92 15.96 0.28 12.52
CA LYS A 92 14.75 -0.09 11.78
C LYS A 92 14.22 1.06 10.92
N VAL A 93 14.25 2.28 11.46
CA VAL A 93 13.87 3.49 10.72
C VAL A 93 14.76 3.69 9.49
N ILE A 94 16.08 3.58 9.65
CA ILE A 94 17.05 3.72 8.56
C ILE A 94 16.77 2.67 7.46
N ASN A 95 16.57 1.40 7.83
CA ASN A 95 16.27 0.34 6.87
C ASN A 95 14.97 0.58 6.08
N ILE A 96 13.94 1.16 6.71
CA ILE A 96 12.69 1.51 6.03
C ILE A 96 12.93 2.67 5.05
N LEU A 97 13.65 3.71 5.47
CA LEU A 97 13.99 4.86 4.63
C LEU A 97 14.86 4.45 3.43
N GLU A 98 15.83 3.57 3.61
CA GLU A 98 16.64 3.02 2.53
C GLU A 98 15.80 2.22 1.53
N LYS A 99 14.86 1.39 2.02
CA LYS A 99 13.94 0.64 1.16
C LYS A 99 12.98 1.56 0.39
N MET A 100 12.47 2.61 1.03
CA MET A 100 11.60 3.61 0.39
C MET A 100 12.36 4.42 -0.65
N SER A 101 13.58 4.85 -0.34
CA SER A 101 14.47 5.52 -1.29
C SER A 101 14.74 4.62 -2.50
N ALA A 102 15.17 3.37 -2.28
CA ALA A 102 15.42 2.41 -3.35
C ALA A 102 14.18 2.08 -4.19
N LYS A 103 12.98 2.15 -3.60
CA LYS A 103 11.70 2.01 -4.32
C LYS A 103 11.42 3.24 -5.17
N SER A 104 11.58 4.45 -4.62
CA SER A 104 11.41 5.70 -5.37
C SER A 104 12.39 5.82 -6.53
N THR A 105 13.65 5.41 -6.36
CA THR A 105 14.63 5.40 -7.45
C THR A 105 14.25 4.40 -8.55
N ARG A 106 13.68 3.24 -8.18
CA ARG A 106 13.15 2.25 -9.14
C ARG A 106 11.91 2.75 -9.88
N GLU A 107 10.99 3.41 -9.18
CA GLU A 107 9.80 4.01 -9.79
C GLU A 107 10.17 5.15 -10.75
N LYS A 108 11.15 5.99 -10.37
CA LYS A 108 11.69 7.04 -11.25
C LYS A 108 12.47 6.46 -12.44
N ALA A 109 13.18 5.35 -12.26
CA ALA A 109 13.84 4.65 -13.37
C ALA A 109 12.80 4.01 -14.33
N GLY A 110 11.76 3.37 -13.80
CA GLY A 110 10.66 2.82 -14.59
C GLY A 110 9.82 3.89 -15.31
N LEU A 111 9.73 5.11 -14.77
CA LEU A 111 9.13 6.27 -15.44
C LEU A 111 10.01 6.83 -16.56
N LEU A 112 11.34 6.67 -16.49
CA LEU A 112 12.26 7.01 -17.58
C LEU A 112 12.31 5.93 -18.68
N GLU A 113 11.87 4.71 -18.38
CA GLU A 113 11.64 3.62 -19.33
C GLU A 113 10.23 3.65 -19.97
N GLY A 114 9.48 4.73 -19.74
CA GLY A 114 8.15 4.95 -20.30
C GLY A 114 8.12 5.35 -21.77
N ASP A 115 8.83 4.65 -22.66
CA ASP A 115 8.60 4.75 -24.11
C ASP A 115 9.05 3.53 -24.97
N THR A 116 9.07 2.31 -24.42
CA THR A 116 9.11 1.11 -25.28
C THR A 116 8.06 0.10 -24.91
N ASP A 117 6.96 0.15 -25.66
CA ASP A 117 5.93 -0.87 -25.83
C ASP A 117 6.53 -2.15 -26.48
N LYS A 118 7.44 -2.82 -25.75
CA LYS A 118 7.97 -4.13 -26.12
C LYS A 118 7.90 -5.03 -24.89
N SER A 119 6.95 -5.97 -24.93
CA SER A 119 6.92 -7.14 -24.05
C SER A 119 8.22 -7.94 -24.21
N TRP A 120 9.23 -7.64 -23.38
CA TRP A 120 10.40 -8.50 -23.21
C TRP A 120 10.14 -9.41 -22.03
N GLY A 121 9.61 -10.61 -22.32
CA GLY A 121 9.60 -11.71 -21.36
C GLY A 121 10.97 -12.38 -21.29
N VAL A 122 11.33 -12.91 -20.12
CA VAL A 122 12.47 -13.83 -19.98
C VAL A 122 11.98 -15.23 -20.35
N LEU A 123 12.52 -15.80 -21.43
CA LEU A 123 12.33 -17.21 -21.78
C LEU A 123 13.41 -18.04 -21.08
N LEU A 124 13.00 -18.91 -20.17
CA LEU A 124 13.88 -19.93 -19.58
C LEU A 124 13.84 -21.14 -20.50
N ILE A 125 14.94 -21.38 -21.21
CA ILE A 125 15.12 -22.49 -22.14
C ILE A 125 16.13 -23.44 -21.51
N ASP A 126 15.83 -24.74 -21.49
CA ASP A 126 16.79 -25.78 -21.05
C ASP A 126 17.83 -26.06 -22.16
N ASP A 127 19.00 -26.57 -21.79
CA ASP A 127 20.13 -26.81 -22.69
C ASP A 127 19.76 -27.71 -23.88
N ILE A 128 18.84 -28.67 -23.66
CA ILE A 128 18.32 -29.57 -24.69
C ILE A 128 17.47 -28.80 -25.71
N GLU A 129 16.60 -27.93 -25.21
CA GLU A 129 15.65 -27.15 -26.02
C GLU A 129 16.38 -26.04 -26.79
N HIS A 130 17.41 -25.43 -26.20
CA HIS A 130 18.30 -24.49 -26.87
C HIS A 130 19.01 -25.14 -28.07
N LYS A 131 19.54 -26.36 -27.87
CA LYS A 131 20.25 -27.08 -28.95
C LYS A 131 19.33 -27.43 -30.11
N TYR A 132 18.09 -27.83 -29.81
CA TYR A 132 17.08 -28.11 -30.84
C TYR A 132 16.74 -26.87 -31.68
N LEU A 133 16.53 -25.72 -31.04
CA LEU A 133 16.19 -24.46 -31.71
C LEU A 133 17.32 -23.96 -32.63
N VAL A 134 18.58 -24.11 -32.19
CA VAL A 134 19.75 -23.78 -33.02
C VAL A 134 19.82 -24.68 -34.25
N GLU A 135 19.61 -25.99 -34.09
CA GLU A 135 19.65 -26.95 -35.19
C GLU A 135 18.48 -26.79 -36.19
N GLU A 136 17.31 -26.31 -35.76
CA GLU A 136 16.20 -25.97 -36.65
C GLU A 136 16.46 -24.67 -37.44
N GLY A 137 16.98 -23.63 -36.79
CA GLY A 137 17.30 -22.35 -37.46
C GLY A 137 18.38 -22.49 -38.54
N GLU A 138 19.36 -23.38 -38.31
CA GLU A 138 20.39 -23.70 -39.32
C GLU A 138 19.80 -24.50 -40.50
N LYS A 139 18.77 -25.31 -40.30
CA LYS A 139 18.11 -26.07 -41.38
C LYS A 139 17.18 -25.21 -42.22
N GLU A 140 16.56 -24.17 -41.63
CA GLU A 140 15.71 -23.23 -42.36
C GLU A 140 16.53 -22.27 -43.23
N THR A 141 17.67 -21.79 -42.74
CA THR A 141 18.58 -20.90 -43.50
C THR A 141 19.23 -21.61 -44.71
N ILE A 142 19.54 -22.91 -44.60
CA ILE A 142 20.10 -23.68 -45.73
C ILE A 142 19.04 -23.97 -46.82
N LYS A 143 17.74 -23.98 -46.49
CA LYS A 143 16.66 -24.15 -47.48
C LYS A 143 16.32 -22.86 -48.23
N SER A 144 16.54 -21.68 -47.63
CA SER A 144 16.26 -20.39 -48.28
C SER A 144 17.32 -19.96 -49.30
N ASP A 145 18.55 -20.47 -49.18
CA ASP A 145 19.67 -20.11 -50.08
C ASP A 145 19.78 -20.99 -51.34
N ASN A 146 18.92 -22.01 -51.47
CA ASN A 146 18.86 -22.90 -52.64
C ASN A 146 17.52 -22.78 -53.41
N SER A 147 16.78 -21.68 -53.25
CA SER A 147 15.56 -21.40 -54.04
C SER A 147 15.72 -20.27 -55.04
#